data_AF-A0ABD5DWC3-F1
#
_entry.id   AF-A0ABD5DWC3-F1
#
_cell.length_a   1.000
_cell.length_b   1.000
_cell.length_c   1.000
_cell.angle_alpha   90.00
_cell.angle_beta   90.00
_cell.angle_gamma   90.00
#
_symmetry.space_group_name_H-M   'P 1'
#
loop_
_entity.id
_entity.type
_entity.pdbx_description
1 polymer ?
#
loop_
_entity_poly.entity_id
_entity_poly.type
_entity_poly.pdbx_seq_one_letter_code
_entity_poly.pdbx_strand_id
1 'polypeptide(L)'
;LALYNFESEITGFVSNGGKAALRLGGEYDVLLTNRLILQPSYEVNFYSQDDESRGRGRGLTDTELGLRLRYEIRREFAPYIG
;
A
#
# COMPACT_ATOMS: atom_id res chain seq x y z
N LEU A 1 -19.03 6.31 -13.17
CA LEU A 1 -18.27 5.03 -13.17
C LEU A 1 -17.90 4.72 -11.73
N ALA A 2 -18.32 3.58 -11.19
CA ALA A 2 -17.86 3.13 -9.86
C ALA A 2 -16.39 2.71 -9.95
N LEU A 3 -15.57 3.07 -8.95
CA LEU A 3 -14.20 2.57 -8.83
C LEU A 3 -14.25 1.07 -8.50
N TYR A 4 -14.43 0.22 -9.51
CA TYR A 4 -14.56 -1.23 -9.30
C TYR A 4 -13.26 -1.92 -8.87
N ASN A 5 -12.10 -1.28 -9.10
CA ASN A 5 -10.77 -1.84 -8.81
C ASN A 5 -9.90 -0.91 -7.95
N PHE A 6 -10.53 -0.08 -7.12
CA PHE A 6 -9.82 0.66 -6.07
C PHE A 6 -9.92 -0.15 -4.79
N GLU A 7 -8.77 -0.45 -4.19
CA GLU A 7 -8.70 -1.10 -2.90
C GLU A 7 -8.02 -0.14 -1.92
N SER A 8 -8.59 0.00 -0.74
CA SER A 8 -8.02 0.79 0.34
C SER A 8 -8.03 -0.01 1.63
N GLU A 9 -6.91 -0.02 2.32
CA GLU A 9 -6.74 -0.71 3.59
C GLU A 9 -6.45 0.31 4.70
N ILE A 10 -7.04 0.06 5.87
CA ILE A 10 -6.70 0.76 7.10
C ILE A 10 -6.41 -0.30 8.16
N THR A 11 -5.17 -0.35 8.65
CA THR A 11 -4.74 -1.32 9.65
C THR A 11 -4.27 -0.61 10.91
N GLY A 12 -4.86 -0.95 12.05
CA GLY A 12 -4.46 -0.43 13.36
C GLY A 12 -3.75 -1.48 14.20
N PHE A 13 -2.64 -1.11 14.83
CA PHE A 13 -1.87 -1.97 15.73
C PHE A 13 -1.79 -1.34 17.11
N VAL A 14 -1.99 -2.13 18.16
CA VAL A 14 -1.82 -1.71 19.56
C VAL A 14 -1.04 -2.79 20.30
N SER A 15 -0.06 -2.40 21.11
CA SER A 15 0.75 -3.30 21.92
C SER A 15 0.57 -3.02 23.42
N ASN A 16 0.78 -4.04 24.25
CA ASN A 16 0.68 -3.93 25.72
C ASN A 16 1.65 -2.91 26.34
N GLY A 17 2.70 -2.49 25.62
CA GLY A 17 3.63 -1.45 26.04
C GLY A 17 3.20 -0.02 25.72
N GLY A 18 1.93 0.19 25.33
CA GLY A 18 1.39 1.51 24.98
C GLY A 18 1.80 2.02 23.60
N LYS A 19 2.51 1.21 22.79
CA LYS A 19 2.81 1.56 21.39
C LYS A 19 1.59 1.27 20.53
N ALA A 20 1.22 2.23 19.71
CA ALA A 20 0.19 2.10 18.70
C ALA A 20 0.74 2.52 17.34
N ALA A 21 0.24 1.90 16.28
CA ALA A 21 0.56 2.26 14.91
C ALA A 21 -0.70 2.24 14.05
N LEU A 22 -0.72 3.07 13.02
CA LEU A 22 -1.78 3.14 12.03
C LEU A 22 -1.12 3.07 10.65
N ARG A 23 -1.62 2.17 9.81
CA ARG A 23 -1.23 2.05 8.41
C ARG A 23 -2.44 2.37 7.55
N LEU A 24 -2.24 3.23 6.57
CA LEU A 24 -3.20 3.53 5.52
C LEU A 24 -2.57 3.09 4.20
N GLY A 25 -3.25 2.22 3.47
CA GLY A 25 -2.81 1.74 2.17
C GLY A 25 -3.89 1.95 1.13
N GLY A 26 -3.47 2.08 -0.12
CA GLY A 26 -4.40 1.96 -1.24
C GLY A 26 -3.73 1.64 -2.55
N GLU A 27 -4.49 0.98 -3.41
CA GLU A 27 -4.09 0.62 -4.76
C GLU A 27 -5.23 0.84 -5.75
N TYR A 28 -4.87 1.05 -7.02
CA TYR A 28 -5.85 1.26 -8.06
C TYR A 28 -5.44 0.59 -9.37
N ASP A 29 -6.26 -0.34 -9.89
CA ASP A 29 -5.96 -0.98 -11.16
C ASP A 29 -6.48 -0.14 -12.35
N VAL A 30 -5.54 0.44 -13.07
CA VAL A 30 -5.77 1.14 -14.35
C VAL A 30 -5.58 0.17 -15.50
N LEU A 31 -6.66 -0.14 -16.22
CA LEU A 31 -6.59 -0.90 -17.47
C LEU A 31 -5.99 0.00 -18.57
N LEU A 32 -4.71 -0.21 -18.90
CA LEU A 32 -4.10 0.42 -20.07
C LEU A 32 -4.56 -0.28 -21.36
N THR A 33 -4.74 -1.59 -21.29
CA THR A 33 -5.37 -2.43 -22.33
C THR A 33 -6.18 -3.54 -21.67
N ASN A 34 -6.85 -4.39 -22.47
CA ASN A 34 -7.56 -5.58 -21.97
C ASN A 34 -6.66 -6.62 -21.29
N ARG A 35 -5.33 -6.47 -21.32
CA ARG A 35 -4.35 -7.38 -20.70
C ARG A 35 -3.20 -6.69 -19.97
N LEU A 36 -3.09 -5.36 -20.08
CA LEU A 36 -2.02 -4.59 -19.46
C LEU A 36 -2.63 -3.68 -18.40
N ILE A 37 -2.24 -3.89 -17.15
CA ILE A 37 -2.77 -3.19 -15.99
C ILE A 37 -1.64 -2.43 -15.32
N LEU A 38 -1.85 -1.14 -15.08
CA LEU A 38 -0.98 -0.31 -14.26
C LEU A 38 -1.62 -0.15 -12.89
N GLN A 39 -0.90 -0.50 -11.84
CA GLN A 39 -1.35 -0.47 -10.46
C GLN A 39 -0.46 0.50 -9.67
N PRO A 40 -0.80 1.81 -9.64
CA PRO A 40 -0.27 2.71 -8.62
C PRO A 40 -0.72 2.27 -7.22
N SER A 41 0.18 2.39 -6.26
CA SER A 41 -0.10 2.15 -4.85
C SER A 41 0.51 3.23 -3.97
N TYR A 42 -0.06 3.41 -2.78
CA TYR A 42 0.50 4.24 -1.73
C TYR A 42 0.37 3.54 -0.37
N GLU A 43 1.36 3.72 0.49
CA GLU A 43 1.30 3.33 1.90
C GLU A 43 1.75 4.50 2.76
N VAL A 44 1.02 4.76 3.84
CA VAL A 44 1.33 5.79 4.83
C VAL A 44 1.28 5.18 6.21
N ASN A 45 2.39 5.29 6.96
CA ASN A 45 2.55 4.70 8.28
C ASN A 45 2.68 5.78 9.35
N PHE A 46 1.93 5.64 10.43
CA PHE A 46 1.96 6.50 11.61
C PHE A 46 2.26 5.68 12.86
N TYR A 47 3.09 6.21 13.76
CA TYR A 47 3.44 5.59 15.04
C TYR A 47 3.21 6.55 16.21
N SER A 48 2.70 6.04 17.34
CA SER A 48 2.37 6.85 18.51
C SER A 48 3.55 7.19 19.42
N GLN A 49 4.69 6.51 19.23
CA GLN A 49 5.89 6.68 20.05
C GLN A 49 7.14 6.68 19.16
N ASP A 50 8.18 7.37 19.63
CA ASP A 50 9.49 7.32 19.00
C ASP A 50 10.09 5.91 19.13
N ASP A 51 10.65 5.42 18.03
CA ASP A 51 11.44 4.20 17.98
C ASP A 51 12.84 4.57 17.48
N GLU A 52 13.66 5.13 18.39
CA GLU A 52 15.05 5.52 18.12
C GLU A 52 15.88 4.35 17.60
N SER A 53 15.55 3.11 17.99
CA SER A 53 16.24 1.90 17.53
C SER A 53 16.04 1.62 16.04
N ARG A 54 14.98 2.17 15.44
CA ARG A 54 14.66 2.08 14.01
C ARG A 54 14.74 3.43 13.30
N GLY A 55 15.21 4.48 13.97
CA GLY A 55 15.30 5.85 13.43
C GLY A 55 13.94 6.47 13.10
N ARG A 56 12.85 6.02 13.74
CA ARG A 56 11.48 6.44 13.43
C ARG A 56 10.93 7.35 14.53
N GLY A 57 10.57 8.57 14.16
CA GLY A 57 9.91 9.50 15.08
C GLY A 57 8.41 9.23 15.24
N ARG A 58 7.83 9.74 16.32
CA ARG A 58 6.40 9.79 16.57
C ARG A 58 5.68 10.62 15.51
N GLY A 59 4.51 10.16 15.09
CA GLY A 59 3.66 10.84 14.10
C GLY A 59 3.72 10.15 12.75
N LEU A 60 3.75 10.92 11.66
CA LEU A 60 3.99 10.39 10.31
C LEU A 60 5.42 9.87 10.25
N THR A 61 5.56 8.58 10.00
CA THR A 61 6.85 7.90 10.10
C THR A 61 7.42 7.54 8.74
N ASP A 62 6.56 7.10 7.83
CA ASP A 62 6.98 6.63 6.51
C ASP A 62 5.84 6.78 5.49
N THR A 63 6.20 7.11 4.26
CA THR A 63 5.29 7.18 3.12
C THR A 63 5.95 6.56 1.92
N GLU A 64 5.30 5.56 1.33
CA GLU A 64 5.77 4.86 0.15
C GLU A 64 4.78 5.05 -1.00
N LEU A 65 5.32 5.24 -2.20
CA LEU A 65 4.56 5.26 -3.44
C LEU A 65 5.11 4.17 -4.34
N GLY A 66 4.24 3.26 -4.76
CA GLY A 66 4.57 2.15 -5.63
C GLY A 66 3.92 2.31 -7.00
N LEU A 67 4.55 1.72 -8.01
CA LEU A 67 3.96 1.63 -9.34
C LEU A 67 4.29 0.27 -9.94
N ARG A 68 3.27 -0.58 -10.08
CA ARG A 68 3.41 -1.93 -10.63
C ARG A 68 2.75 -2.02 -12.00
N LEU A 69 3.46 -2.58 -12.97
CA LEU A 69 2.92 -2.93 -14.28
C LEU A 69 2.73 -4.44 -14.34
N ARG A 70 1.48 -4.88 -14.57
CA ARG A 70 1.09 -6.30 -14.67
C ARG A 70 0.59 -6.61 -16.07
N TYR A 71 1.09 -7.69 -16.67
CA TYR A 71 0.64 -8.16 -17.99
C TYR A 71 -0.02 -9.52 -17.87
N GLU A 72 -1.32 -9.60 -18.14
CA GLU A 72 -2.12 -10.81 -18.09
C GLU A 72 -2.02 -11.58 -19.41
N ILE A 73 -1.12 -12.56 -19.47
CA ILE A 73 -1.01 -13.47 -20.62
C ILE A 73 -2.25 -14.38 -20.66
N ARG A 74 -2.60 -14.93 -19.49
CA ARG A 74 -3.79 -15.74 -19.19
C ARG A 74 -4.20 -15.45 -17.74
N ARG A 75 -5.44 -15.73 -17.35
CA ARG A 75 -5.95 -15.39 -15.99
C ARG A 75 -5.13 -16.03 -14.86
N GLU A 76 -4.51 -17.18 -15.13
CA GLU A 76 -3.67 -17.94 -14.20
C GLU A 76 -2.20 -17.48 -14.19
N PHE A 77 -1.78 -16.68 -15.18
CA PHE A 77 -0.39 -16.25 -15.33
C PHE A 77 -0.31 -14.78 -15.77
N ALA A 78 -0.04 -13.92 -14.79
CA ALA A 78 0.09 -12.49 -14.96
C ALA A 78 1.42 -11.98 -14.36
N PRO A 79 2.54 -12.06 -15.10
CA PRO A 79 3.81 -11.49 -14.66
C PRO A 79 3.69 -9.98 -14.39
N TYR A 80 4.47 -9.49 -13.43
CA TYR A 80 4.50 -8.08 -13.05
C TYR A 80 5.93 -7.59 -12.82
N ILE A 81 6.09 -6.27 -12.90
CA ILE A 81 7.30 -5.54 -12.53
C ILE A 81 6.90 -4.29 -11.75
N GLY A 82 7.63 -3.96 -10.70
CA GLY A 82 7.32 -2.86 -9.79
C GLY A 82 7.99 -3.05 -8.45
#